data_AF-A0A5E7IW06-F1
#
_entry.id   AF-A0A5E7IW06-F1
#
_cell.length_a   1.000
_cell.length_b   1.000
_cell.length_c   1.000
_cell.angle_alpha   90.00
_cell.angle_beta   90.00
_cell.angle_gamma   90.00
#
_symmetry.space_group_name_H-M   'P 1'
#
loop_
_entity.id
_entity.type
_entity.pdbx_description
1 polymer ?
#
loop_
_entity_poly.entity_id
_entity_poly.type
_entity_poly.pdbx_seq_one_letter_code
_entity_poly.pdbx_strand_id
1 'polypeptide(L)'
;MYFYANYLFEHGGKKEEVAYWLKKSAEGGYVSAVGNYALSVAHIPNDLDYPKNLIEAYGLAYLMSKFEGGGTAAEDGERMLPKITEKMTKEEIKQGLLFAEEWKKTRPPLSYFVPVYGY
;
A
#
# COMPACT_ATOMS: atom_id res chain seq x y z
N MET A 1 -14.51 -4.10 0.83
CA MET A 1 -14.81 -3.15 -0.28
C MET A 1 -14.00 -3.61 -1.49
N TYR A 2 -14.66 -4.00 -2.57
CA TYR A 2 -14.00 -4.46 -3.81
C TYR A 2 -13.84 -3.26 -4.75
N PHE A 3 -12.62 -2.97 -5.21
CA PHE A 3 -12.37 -1.96 -6.25
C PHE A 3 -12.28 -2.64 -7.62
N TYR A 4 -12.32 -1.84 -8.70
CA TYR A 4 -12.32 -2.35 -10.08
C TYR A 4 -11.16 -3.31 -10.37
N ALA A 5 -9.98 -3.10 -9.76
CA ALA A 5 -8.85 -4.02 -9.85
C ALA A 5 -9.17 -5.44 -9.35
N ASN A 6 -9.92 -5.58 -8.24
CA ASN A 6 -10.31 -6.89 -7.71
C ASN A 6 -11.28 -7.59 -8.66
N TYR A 7 -12.24 -6.85 -9.21
CA TYR A 7 -13.18 -7.39 -10.19
C TYR A 7 -12.44 -7.96 -11.41
N LEU A 8 -11.51 -7.18 -11.97
CA LEU A 8 -10.68 -7.64 -13.07
C LEU A 8 -9.86 -8.89 -12.69
N PHE A 9 -9.26 -8.91 -11.50
CA PHE A 9 -8.47 -10.05 -11.04
C PHE A 9 -9.32 -11.33 -10.93
N GLU A 10 -10.50 -11.24 -10.35
CA GLU A 10 -11.42 -12.37 -10.13
C GLU A 10 -12.04 -12.90 -11.43
N HIS A 11 -12.12 -12.08 -12.48
CA HIS A 11 -12.79 -12.42 -13.74
C HIS A 11 -11.81 -12.65 -14.91
N GLY A 12 -10.54 -12.93 -14.62
CA GLY A 12 -9.54 -13.24 -15.65
C GLY A 12 -9.15 -12.03 -16.52
N GLY A 13 -9.28 -10.83 -15.97
CA GLY A 13 -8.78 -9.60 -16.58
C GLY A 13 -7.26 -9.65 -16.77
N LYS A 14 -6.76 -8.82 -17.69
CA LYS A 14 -5.32 -8.75 -17.98
C LYS A 14 -4.56 -8.27 -16.75
N LYS A 15 -3.44 -8.93 -16.44
CA LYS A 15 -2.60 -8.59 -15.28
C LYS A 15 -2.19 -7.12 -15.28
N GLU A 16 -1.87 -6.58 -16.45
CA GLU A 16 -1.45 -5.19 -16.63
C GLU A 16 -2.57 -4.21 -16.28
N GLU A 17 -3.82 -4.57 -16.60
CA GLU A 17 -4.99 -3.75 -16.27
C GLU A 17 -5.29 -3.82 -14.77
N VAL A 18 -5.20 -5.00 -14.17
CA VAL A 18 -5.33 -5.18 -12.71
C VAL A 18 -4.27 -4.35 -11.98
N ALA A 19 -3.01 -4.46 -12.41
CA ALA A 19 -1.90 -3.70 -11.85
C ALA A 19 -2.15 -2.18 -11.99
N TYR A 20 -2.52 -1.72 -13.19
CA TYR A 20 -2.83 -0.31 -13.42
C TYR A 20 -3.88 0.21 -12.44
N TRP A 21 -5.02 -0.48 -12.30
CA TRP A 21 -6.11 -0.04 -11.43
C TRP A 21 -5.82 -0.19 -9.95
N LEU A 22 -5.04 -1.20 -9.55
CA LEU A 22 -4.58 -1.34 -8.17
C LEU A 22 -3.70 -0.15 -7.78
N LYS A 23 -2.70 0.17 -8.60
CA LYS A 23 -1.83 1.33 -8.38
C LYS A 23 -2.64 2.62 -8.34
N LYS A 24 -3.56 2.83 -9.29
CA LYS A 24 -4.42 4.03 -9.31
C LYS A 24 -5.29 4.15 -8.05
N SER A 25 -5.79 3.04 -7.53
CA SER A 25 -6.56 3.03 -6.29
C SER A 25 -5.68 3.35 -5.08
N ALA A 26 -4.46 2.81 -5.01
CA ALA A 26 -3.50 3.14 -3.96
C ALA A 26 -3.10 4.63 -4.01
N GLU A 27 -2.81 5.14 -5.21
CA GLU A 27 -2.51 6.57 -5.44
C GLU A 27 -3.69 7.48 -5.08
N GLY A 28 -4.92 7.01 -5.28
CA GLY A 28 -6.14 7.70 -4.88
C GLY A 28 -6.42 7.66 -3.38
N GLY A 29 -5.58 7.03 -2.56
CA GLY A 29 -5.73 7.01 -1.09
C GLY A 29 -6.67 5.93 -0.55
N TYR A 30 -7.05 4.93 -1.35
CA TYR A 30 -7.83 3.79 -0.87
C TYR A 30 -6.95 2.84 -0.06
N VAL A 31 -7.17 2.77 1.26
CA VAL A 31 -6.23 2.10 2.18
C VAL A 31 -6.06 0.60 1.92
N SER A 32 -7.12 -0.14 1.60
CA SER A 32 -6.98 -1.56 1.23
C SER A 32 -6.20 -1.74 -0.09
N ALA A 33 -6.28 -0.78 -1.01
CA ALA A 33 -5.46 -0.80 -2.21
C ALA A 33 -3.99 -0.45 -1.91
N VAL A 34 -3.72 0.44 -0.96
CA VAL A 34 -2.35 0.74 -0.49
C VAL A 34 -1.67 -0.52 0.03
N GLY A 35 -2.35 -1.30 0.88
CA GLY A 35 -1.81 -2.55 1.42
C GLY A 35 -1.56 -3.61 0.33
N ASN A 36 -2.54 -3.83 -0.54
CA ASN A 36 -2.40 -4.76 -1.66
C ASN A 36 -1.29 -4.33 -2.64
N TYR A 37 -1.16 -3.03 -2.90
CA TYR A 37 -0.08 -2.48 -3.72
C TYR A 37 1.29 -2.69 -3.08
N ALA A 38 1.43 -2.42 -1.78
CA ALA A 38 2.65 -2.66 -1.03
C ALA A 38 3.12 -4.13 -1.12
N LEU A 39 2.21 -5.09 -0.95
CA LEU A 39 2.50 -6.51 -1.09
C LEU A 39 2.88 -6.89 -2.52
N SER A 40 2.20 -6.31 -3.50
CA SER A 40 2.44 -6.58 -4.92
C SER A 40 3.83 -6.13 -5.36
N VAL A 41 4.26 -4.92 -4.99
CA VAL A 41 5.62 -4.43 -5.29
C VAL A 41 6.70 -5.07 -4.42
N ALA A 42 6.34 -5.65 -3.28
CA ALA A 42 7.23 -6.49 -2.47
C ALA A 42 7.44 -7.90 -3.05
N HIS A 43 6.63 -8.31 -4.04
CA HIS A 43 6.53 -9.68 -4.55
C HIS A 43 6.07 -10.69 -3.48
N ILE A 44 4.98 -10.37 -2.76
CA ILE A 44 4.42 -11.21 -1.68
C ILE A 44 2.89 -11.34 -1.81
N PRO A 45 2.35 -12.16 -2.73
CA PRO A 45 3.02 -12.89 -3.81
C PRO A 45 3.28 -12.03 -5.06
N ASN A 46 3.99 -12.58 -6.06
CA ASN A 46 4.23 -11.90 -7.35
C ASN A 46 3.18 -12.25 -8.40
N ASP A 47 1.95 -11.76 -8.23
CA ASP A 47 0.83 -12.11 -9.11
C ASP A 47 0.63 -11.14 -10.29
N LEU A 48 1.06 -9.88 -10.10
CA LEU A 48 0.76 -8.75 -11.01
C LEU A 48 1.99 -8.24 -11.77
N ASP A 49 3.13 -8.93 -11.66
CA ASP A 49 4.36 -8.66 -12.40
C ASP A 49 4.88 -7.21 -12.28
N TYR A 50 4.63 -6.57 -11.14
CA TYR A 50 5.23 -5.27 -10.82
C TYR A 50 6.76 -5.38 -10.76
N PRO A 51 7.51 -4.33 -11.13
CA PRO A 51 8.90 -4.22 -10.75
C PRO A 51 9.04 -4.29 -9.23
N LYS A 52 9.93 -5.15 -8.73
CA LYS A 52 10.16 -5.30 -7.29
C LYS A 52 10.70 -4.00 -6.71
N ASN A 53 10.04 -3.48 -5.69
CA ASN A 53 10.45 -2.27 -4.98
C ASN A 53 10.18 -2.39 -3.48
N LEU A 54 11.18 -2.87 -2.74
CA LEU A 54 11.07 -3.08 -1.29
C LEU A 54 11.03 -1.76 -0.50
N ILE A 55 11.67 -0.71 -1.01
CA ILE A 55 11.68 0.63 -0.40
C ILE A 55 10.24 1.19 -0.39
N GLU A 56 9.57 1.15 -1.54
CA GLU A 56 8.18 1.58 -1.68
C GLU A 56 7.24 0.68 -0.86
N ALA A 57 7.38 -0.64 -0.96
CA ALA A 57 6.58 -1.57 -0.17
C ALA A 57 6.67 -1.28 1.34
N TYR A 58 7.90 -1.12 1.85
CA TYR A 58 8.15 -0.84 3.24
C TYR A 58 7.55 0.50 3.65
N GLY A 59 7.75 1.56 2.85
CA GLY A 59 7.22 2.88 3.15
C GLY A 59 5.70 2.89 3.22
N LEU A 60 5.01 2.20 2.31
CA LEU A 60 3.55 2.06 2.35
C LEU A 60 3.08 1.25 3.57
N ALA A 61 3.73 0.12 3.88
CA ALA A 61 3.40 -0.69 5.04
C ALA A 61 3.64 0.05 6.36
N TYR A 62 4.75 0.79 6.46
CA TYR A 62 5.07 1.65 7.60
C TYR A 62 4.02 2.75 7.77
N LEU A 63 3.66 3.43 6.67
CA LEU A 63 2.63 4.46 6.70
C LEU A 63 1.31 3.90 7.23
N MET A 64 0.89 2.74 6.73
CA MET A 64 -0.33 2.05 7.20
C MET A 64 -0.27 1.70 8.69
N SER A 65 0.88 1.21 9.17
CA SER A 65 1.07 0.86 10.58
C SER A 65 0.99 2.07 11.53
N LYS A 66 0.95 3.29 11.00
CA LYS A 66 0.80 4.54 11.75
C LYS A 66 -0.59 5.15 11.63
N PHE A 67 -1.53 4.48 10.97
CA PHE A 67 -2.90 4.96 10.89
C PHE A 67 -3.59 4.87 12.25
N GLU A 68 -4.24 5.97 12.63
CA GLU A 68 -5.05 6.08 13.84
C GLU A 68 -6.52 6.13 13.42
N GLY A 69 -7.38 5.37 14.10
CA GLY A 69 -8.79 5.20 13.74
C GLY A 69 -9.20 3.72 13.72
N GLY A 70 -10.44 3.42 14.13
CA GLY A 70 -10.90 2.06 14.46
C GLY A 70 -11.11 1.08 13.29
N GLY A 71 -10.12 0.89 12.42
CA GLY A 71 -10.12 -0.14 11.36
C GLY A 71 -8.82 -0.96 11.31
N THR A 72 -8.75 -1.97 10.45
CA THR A 72 -7.66 -2.97 10.46
C THR A 72 -6.35 -2.52 9.80
N ALA A 73 -6.31 -1.35 9.16
CA ALA A 73 -5.16 -0.95 8.35
C ALA A 73 -3.84 -0.85 9.13
N ALA A 74 -3.90 -0.41 10.39
CA ALA A 74 -2.73 -0.35 11.26
C ALA A 74 -2.16 -1.75 11.51
N GLU A 75 -3.02 -2.67 11.95
CA GLU A 75 -2.66 -4.07 12.20
C GLU A 75 -2.15 -4.77 10.94
N ASP A 76 -2.75 -4.49 9.77
CA ASP A 76 -2.30 -5.03 8.50
C ASP A 76 -0.91 -4.49 8.12
N GLY A 77 -0.67 -3.18 8.33
CA GLY A 77 0.65 -2.57 8.19
C GLY A 77 1.70 -3.24 9.06
N GLU A 78 1.41 -3.41 10.35
CA GLU A 78 2.28 -4.09 11.32
C GLU A 78 2.58 -5.54 10.91
N ARG A 79 1.58 -6.25 10.37
CA ARG A 79 1.76 -7.64 9.88
C ARG A 79 2.62 -7.72 8.62
N MET A 80 2.59 -6.68 7.76
CA MET A 80 3.39 -6.63 6.53
C MET A 80 4.85 -6.29 6.79
N LEU A 81 5.12 -5.36 7.71
CA LEU A 81 6.46 -4.84 8.00
C LEU A 81 7.52 -5.93 8.19
N PRO A 82 7.37 -6.96 9.05
CA PRO A 82 8.42 -7.96 9.25
C PRO A 82 8.69 -8.78 7.97
N LYS A 83 7.65 -9.10 7.19
CA LYS A 83 7.77 -9.86 5.93
C LYS A 83 8.57 -9.13 4.86
N ILE A 84 8.46 -7.80 4.84
CA ILE A 84 9.19 -6.94 3.90
C ILE A 84 10.60 -6.68 4.42
N THR A 85 10.74 -6.37 5.71
CA THR A 85 12.00 -6.00 6.37
C THR A 85 13.03 -7.13 6.33
N GLU A 86 12.60 -8.39 6.40
CA GLU A 86 13.48 -9.58 6.29
C GLU A 86 14.33 -9.57 5.01
N LYS A 87 13.87 -8.90 3.94
CA LYS A 87 14.53 -8.84 2.63
C LYS A 87 15.28 -7.53 2.38
N MET A 88 15.41 -6.66 3.39
CA MET A 88 15.95 -5.30 3.25
C MET A 88 17.22 -5.08 4.08
N THR A 89 18.03 -4.15 3.61
CA THR A 89 19.14 -3.54 4.36
C THR A 89 18.67 -2.37 5.22
N LYS A 90 19.52 -1.94 6.17
CA LYS A 90 19.23 -0.78 7.03
C LYS A 90 19.09 0.52 6.22
N GLU A 91 19.87 0.66 5.16
CA GLU A 91 19.85 1.80 4.25
C GLU A 91 18.54 1.86 3.47
N GLU A 92 18.07 0.72 2.93
CA GLU A 92 16.78 0.65 2.24
C GLU A 92 15.61 0.94 3.19
N ILE A 93 15.68 0.51 4.45
CA ILE A 93 14.66 0.84 5.46
C ILE A 93 14.60 2.36 5.67
N LYS A 94 15.75 3.04 5.82
CA LYS A 94 15.78 4.51 5.95
C LYS A 94 15.18 5.20 4.73
N GLN A 95 15.45 4.70 3.52
CA GLN A 95 14.84 5.22 2.30
C GLN A 95 13.33 4.98 2.28
N GLY A 96 12.85 3.84 2.76
CA GLY A 96 11.42 3.54 2.85
C GLY A 96 10.69 4.47 3.81
N LEU A 97 11.32 4.85 4.93
CA LEU A 97 10.77 5.86 5.84
C LEU A 97 10.65 7.23 5.16
N LEU A 98 11.67 7.66 4.42
CA LEU A 98 11.61 8.91 3.65
C LEU A 98 10.52 8.89 2.57
N PHE A 99 10.38 7.74 1.89
CA PHE A 99 9.30 7.53 0.94
C PHE A 99 7.92 7.65 1.59
N ALA A 100 7.72 7.08 2.78
CA ALA A 100 6.44 7.14 3.50
C ALA A 100 6.01 8.58 3.81
N GLU A 101 6.95 9.41 4.25
CA GLU A 101 6.69 10.84 4.53
C GLU A 101 6.30 11.61 3.27
N GLU A 102 6.95 11.34 2.14
CA GLU A 102 6.62 11.97 0.85
C GLU A 102 5.27 11.48 0.30
N TRP A 103 5.00 10.18 0.42
CA TRP A 103 3.72 9.60 0.03
C TRP A 103 2.57 10.23 0.82
N LYS A 104 2.72 10.36 2.15
CA LYS A 104 1.71 10.96 3.02
C LYS A 104 1.34 12.40 2.61
N LYS A 105 2.33 13.20 2.20
CA LYS A 105 2.09 14.59 1.75
C LYS A 105 1.36 14.67 0.42
N THR A 106 1.68 13.78 -0.51
CA THR A 106 1.18 13.84 -1.88
C THR A 106 -0.10 13.03 -2.11
N ARG A 107 -0.36 12.02 -1.27
CA ARG A 107 -1.43 11.03 -1.41
C ARG A 107 -2.02 10.66 -0.03
N PRO A 108 -2.68 11.61 0.65
CA PRO A 108 -3.26 11.33 1.97
C PRO A 108 -4.36 10.25 1.85
N PRO A 109 -4.37 9.22 2.72
CA PRO A 109 -5.37 8.16 2.68
C PRO A 109 -6.76 8.69 3.03
N LEU A 110 -7.71 8.46 2.13
CA LEU A 110 -9.05 9.05 2.16
C LEU A 110 -9.87 8.67 3.40
N SER A 111 -9.60 7.50 4.01
CA SER A 111 -10.44 6.95 5.09
C SER A 111 -9.90 7.15 6.51
N TYR A 112 -8.65 7.60 6.66
CA TYR A 112 -7.97 7.76 7.95
C TYR A 112 -7.54 9.21 8.24
N PHE A 113 -7.76 10.11 7.27
CA PHE A 113 -7.67 11.54 7.47
C PHE A 113 -9.09 12.07 7.62
N VAL A 114 -9.51 12.29 8.85
CA VAL A 114 -10.82 12.88 9.18
C VAL A 114 -11.00 14.17 8.38
N PRO A 115 -12.18 14.45 7.79
CA PRO A 115 -12.43 15.77 7.22
C PRO A 115 -12.32 16.84 8.32
N VAL A 116 -11.74 17.99 7.95
CA VAL A 116 -11.65 19.22 8.76
C VAL A 116 -13.03 19.79 9.13
N TYR A 117 -14.13 19.22 8.64
CA TYR A 117 -15.47 19.61 9.04
C TYR A 117 -15.85 18.93 10.35
N GLY A 118 -15.62 19.68 11.43
CA GLY A 118 -16.21 19.41 12.74
C GLY A 118 -17.74 19.42 12.66
N TYR A 119 -18.35 18.59 13.50
CA TYR A 119 -19.70 18.80 13.99
C TYR A 119 -19.59 19.44 15.38
#